data_AF-A0A7X9BQK0-F1
#
_entry.id   AF-A0A7X9BQK0-F1
#
_cell.length_a   1.000
_cell.length_b   1.000
_cell.length_c   1.000
_cell.angle_alpha   90.00
_cell.angle_beta   90.00
_cell.angle_gamma   90.00
#
_symmetry.space_group_name_H-M   'P 1'
#
loop_
_entity.id
_entity.type
_entity.pdbx_description
1 polymer ?
#
loop_
_entity_poly.entity_id
_entity_poly.type
_entity_poly.pdbx_seq_one_letter_code
_entity_poly.pdbx_strand_id
1 'polypeptide(L)'
;MFIPGFRSRNKVKMTIAAIYYLLSLLLALQDIGFSLFAFSIPFIIFSFLDLIKKKNKKSLVILIISVLFFFSSFAASPDENGKTGLNDTTPIVDNTAFPEEKSDVEEEEKTDNIGEEDLHNDKSIKEQDLDNNSDPSIDNQINNPANGISHNQKLEVHFIDVGQADSVLVIQGDSAMLIDAGNNADSSLVTQYIKSKGISRLDYAVGTHPHEDHIGGMDAVINNFDIGKVIMPKVAANTRTFEDVVNAIKNKGLKVTTPIPQTEYKLGDASFAILAPNSDQYDDINDYSVIIKLTFGDNSFIFTGDAEAVSENEVLSKGYNIKADVLKVGHHGSSSSTTSNFLKKVSPLYAVISVGKDNNYGHPHQEVLNLLERENVSVYRTDEKGTIIAISDGSKISFEFDQIFKLAPTPVPTDKTSPTPKPTSVTTPKSSPSAEPTPSPTQPATSGNVIIEKVDLAGELVTIKNSSSKNISLKGWRLVSVEGNQVYYFPDSCIIKGGSKMTIASGKAEGDLKWTNKYIWNNKGDLAELYDSNGKLVSRK
;
A
#
# COMPACT_ATOMS: atom_id res chain seq x y z
N MET A 1 37.70 -15.40 -26.81
CA MET A 1 37.17 -16.62 -26.18
C MET A 1 35.65 -16.55 -26.25
N PHE A 2 35.00 -17.43 -27.00
CA PHE A 2 33.55 -17.32 -27.28
C PHE A 2 32.67 -17.86 -26.15
N ILE A 3 33.18 -18.88 -25.44
CA ILE A 3 32.56 -19.53 -24.30
C ILE A 3 32.19 -18.49 -23.22
N PRO A 4 30.94 -18.48 -22.71
CA PRO A 4 30.53 -17.67 -21.56
C PRO A 4 31.40 -17.88 -20.31
N GLY A 5 31.30 -16.96 -19.34
CA GLY A 5 32.18 -16.93 -18.15
C GLY A 5 33.61 -16.47 -18.47
N PHE A 6 34.29 -17.14 -19.40
CA PHE A 6 35.65 -16.84 -19.87
C PHE A 6 35.80 -15.52 -20.66
N ARG A 7 34.70 -14.81 -20.91
CA ARG A 7 34.73 -13.43 -21.46
C ARG A 7 35.25 -12.39 -20.44
N SER A 8 35.34 -12.76 -19.16
CA SER A 8 35.83 -11.92 -18.06
C SER A 8 37.33 -12.12 -17.80
N ARG A 9 38.08 -11.02 -17.62
CA ARG A 9 39.48 -11.05 -17.13
C ARG A 9 39.62 -11.31 -15.62
N ASN A 10 38.53 -11.31 -14.85
CA ASN A 10 38.56 -11.65 -13.42
C ASN A 10 38.80 -13.16 -13.24
N LYS A 11 39.91 -13.51 -12.57
CA LYS A 11 40.36 -14.90 -12.35
C LYS A 11 39.30 -15.78 -11.68
N VAL A 12 38.60 -15.28 -10.65
CA VAL A 12 37.57 -16.06 -9.93
C VAL A 12 36.43 -16.46 -10.87
N LYS A 13 35.97 -15.55 -11.74
CA LYS A 13 34.94 -15.86 -12.74
C LYS A 13 35.42 -16.87 -13.80
N MET A 14 36.71 -16.86 -14.14
CA MET A 14 37.31 -17.88 -15.02
C MET A 14 37.42 -19.24 -14.32
N THR A 15 37.78 -19.29 -13.04
CA THR A 15 37.83 -20.54 -12.25
C THR A 15 36.44 -21.16 -12.09
N ILE A 16 35.41 -20.36 -11.76
CA ILE A 16 34.03 -20.85 -11.67
C ILE A 16 33.54 -21.39 -13.02
N ALA A 17 33.83 -20.69 -14.13
CA ALA A 17 33.52 -21.18 -15.47
C ALA A 17 34.24 -22.49 -15.81
N ALA A 18 35.53 -22.61 -15.46
CA ALA A 18 36.29 -23.84 -15.67
C ALA A 18 35.74 -25.03 -14.88
N ILE A 19 35.36 -24.83 -13.61
CA ILE A 19 34.72 -25.88 -12.78
C ILE A 19 33.37 -26.28 -13.38
N TYR A 20 32.54 -25.31 -13.78
CA TYR A 20 31.23 -25.57 -14.39
C TYR A 20 31.35 -26.40 -15.67
N TYR A 21 32.17 -25.97 -16.63
CA TYR A 21 32.31 -26.68 -17.91
C TYR A 21 33.06 -28.01 -17.78
N LEU A 22 33.96 -28.17 -16.80
CA LEU A 22 34.55 -29.47 -16.47
C LEU A 22 33.48 -30.43 -15.91
N LEU A 23 32.57 -29.94 -15.05
CA LEU A 23 31.47 -30.74 -14.53
C LEU A 23 30.48 -31.14 -15.64
N SER A 24 30.11 -30.21 -16.54
CA SER A 24 29.30 -30.52 -17.72
C SER A 24 29.96 -31.57 -18.64
N LEU A 25 31.30 -31.54 -18.76
CA LEU A 25 32.06 -32.53 -19.53
C LEU A 25 32.11 -33.90 -18.84
N LEU A 26 32.26 -33.94 -17.51
CA LEU A 26 32.22 -35.19 -16.74
C LEU A 26 30.84 -35.86 -16.79
N LEU A 27 29.77 -35.06 -16.77
CA LEU A 27 28.40 -35.54 -16.96
C LEU A 27 28.18 -36.17 -18.35
N ALA A 28 28.94 -35.77 -19.38
CA ALA A 28 28.88 -36.37 -20.72
C ALA A 28 29.31 -37.85 -20.75
N LEU A 29 30.01 -38.31 -19.72
CA LEU A 29 30.42 -39.71 -19.55
C LEU A 29 29.31 -40.57 -18.91
N GLN A 30 28.21 -39.95 -18.46
CA GLN A 30 27.06 -40.61 -17.84
C GLN A 30 25.82 -40.50 -18.72
N ASP A 31 25.51 -39.29 -19.19
CA ASP A 31 24.49 -39.04 -20.21
C ASP A 31 24.92 -37.88 -21.13
N ILE A 32 24.93 -38.15 -22.43
CA ILE A 32 25.24 -37.16 -23.46
C ILE A 32 24.10 -36.14 -23.61
N GLY A 33 22.83 -36.53 -23.43
CA GLY A 33 21.67 -35.65 -23.45
C GLY A 33 21.74 -34.59 -22.36
N PHE A 34 21.84 -35.01 -21.10
CA PHE A 34 21.98 -34.12 -19.94
C PHE A 34 23.22 -33.22 -20.03
N SER A 35 24.32 -33.70 -20.61
CA SER A 35 25.51 -32.87 -20.86
C SER A 35 25.26 -31.78 -21.91
N LEU A 36 24.68 -32.12 -23.06
CA LEU A 36 24.33 -31.15 -24.11
C LEU A 36 23.36 -30.07 -23.60
N PHE A 37 22.37 -30.49 -22.80
CA PHE A 37 21.48 -29.60 -22.02
C PHE A 37 22.30 -28.65 -21.12
N ALA A 38 23.18 -29.18 -20.26
CA ALA A 38 23.99 -28.37 -19.34
C ALA A 38 24.92 -27.38 -20.07
N PHE A 39 25.56 -27.80 -21.17
CA PHE A 39 26.43 -26.92 -21.96
C PHE A 39 25.68 -25.76 -22.62
N SER A 40 24.40 -25.94 -22.98
CA SER A 40 23.61 -24.92 -23.68
C SER A 40 23.16 -23.75 -22.79
N ILE A 41 22.85 -24.02 -21.51
CA ILE A 41 22.23 -23.06 -20.58
C ILE A 41 22.98 -21.72 -20.48
N PRO A 42 24.33 -21.67 -20.30
CA PRO A 42 25.04 -20.40 -20.28
C PRO A 42 24.98 -19.66 -21.62
N PHE A 43 24.98 -20.36 -22.76
CA PHE A 43 24.91 -19.70 -24.07
C PHE A 43 23.52 -19.10 -24.31
N ILE A 44 22.45 -19.75 -23.86
CA ILE A 44 21.09 -19.17 -23.85
C ILE A 44 21.07 -17.90 -22.99
N ILE A 45 21.42 -18.00 -21.70
CA ILE A 45 21.33 -16.89 -20.74
C ILE A 45 22.17 -15.69 -21.21
N PHE A 46 23.44 -15.90 -21.56
CA PHE A 46 24.32 -14.79 -21.96
C PHE A 46 23.98 -14.22 -23.35
N SER A 47 23.43 -15.02 -24.28
CA SER A 47 23.00 -14.48 -25.59
C SER A 47 21.69 -13.71 -25.49
N PHE A 48 20.77 -14.12 -24.61
CA PHE A 48 19.56 -13.37 -24.27
C PHE A 48 19.89 -12.03 -23.59
N LEU A 49 20.81 -12.02 -22.62
CA LEU A 49 21.30 -10.80 -21.98
C LEU A 49 22.05 -9.88 -22.95
N ASP A 50 22.88 -10.42 -23.85
CA ASP A 50 23.52 -9.63 -24.92
C ASP A 50 22.49 -9.10 -25.94
N LEU A 51 21.41 -9.84 -26.22
CA LEU A 51 20.33 -9.42 -27.12
C LEU A 51 19.53 -8.24 -26.53
N ILE A 52 19.12 -8.34 -25.26
CA ILE A 52 18.44 -7.24 -24.54
C ILE A 52 19.34 -6.00 -24.50
N LYS A 53 20.60 -6.14 -24.08
CA LYS A 53 21.49 -4.99 -23.83
C LYS A 53 22.09 -4.37 -25.08
N LYS A 54 22.16 -5.08 -26.21
CA LYS A 54 22.87 -4.62 -27.43
C LYS A 54 22.07 -4.73 -28.72
N LYS A 55 20.85 -5.30 -28.70
CA LYS A 55 19.95 -5.51 -29.85
C LYS A 55 20.65 -6.10 -31.10
N ASN A 56 21.65 -6.94 -30.88
CA ASN A 56 22.58 -7.42 -31.91
C ASN A 56 22.05 -8.69 -32.60
N LYS A 57 21.89 -8.66 -33.94
CA LYS A 57 21.48 -9.82 -34.75
C LYS A 57 22.39 -11.05 -34.54
N LYS A 58 23.69 -10.87 -34.25
CA LYS A 58 24.60 -11.99 -33.93
C LYS A 58 24.23 -12.70 -32.62
N SER A 59 23.75 -11.96 -31.62
CA SER A 59 23.28 -12.55 -30.35
C SER A 59 21.98 -13.33 -30.53
N LEU A 60 21.08 -12.86 -31.41
CA LEU A 60 19.86 -13.58 -31.76
C LEU A 60 20.16 -14.93 -32.44
N VAL A 61 21.10 -14.96 -33.40
CA VAL A 61 21.50 -16.22 -34.06
C VAL A 61 22.12 -17.22 -33.06
N ILE A 62 23.00 -16.76 -32.17
CA ILE A 62 23.59 -17.64 -31.14
C ILE A 62 22.53 -18.14 -30.17
N LEU A 63 21.56 -17.29 -29.78
CA LEU A 63 20.44 -17.68 -28.93
C LEU A 63 19.59 -18.78 -29.59
N ILE A 64 19.19 -18.60 -30.86
CA ILE A 64 18.40 -19.59 -31.62
C ILE A 64 19.14 -20.92 -31.70
N ILE A 65 20.43 -20.92 -32.07
CA ILE A 65 21.25 -22.15 -32.13
C ILE A 65 21.32 -22.82 -30.76
N SER A 66 21.52 -22.05 -29.68
CA SER A 66 21.61 -22.59 -28.31
C SER A 66 20.30 -23.21 -27.84
N VAL A 67 19.16 -22.62 -28.19
CA VAL A 67 17.82 -23.13 -27.87
C VAL A 67 17.49 -24.38 -28.68
N LEU A 68 17.84 -24.44 -29.97
CA LEU A 68 17.70 -25.66 -30.77
C LEU A 68 18.56 -26.80 -30.20
N PHE A 69 19.77 -26.51 -29.74
CA PHE A 69 20.64 -27.48 -29.08
C PHE A 69 20.04 -28.01 -27.76
N PHE A 70 19.51 -27.10 -26.93
CA PHE A 70 18.80 -27.41 -25.69
C PHE A 70 17.57 -28.32 -25.89
N PHE A 71 16.80 -28.12 -26.98
CA PHE A 71 15.70 -29.03 -27.30
C PHE A 71 16.18 -30.37 -27.88
N SER A 72 17.28 -30.38 -28.65
CA SER A 72 17.84 -31.63 -29.20
C SER A 72 18.31 -32.62 -28.13
N SER A 73 18.73 -32.15 -26.94
CA SER A 73 19.11 -33.03 -25.82
C SER A 73 17.99 -33.92 -25.30
N PHE A 74 16.72 -33.52 -25.44
CA PHE A 74 15.59 -34.35 -25.00
C PHE A 74 15.30 -35.52 -25.96
N ALA A 75 15.74 -35.43 -27.21
CA ALA A 75 15.62 -36.50 -28.21
C ALA A 75 16.80 -37.51 -28.18
N ALA A 76 17.74 -37.35 -27.23
CA ALA A 76 18.94 -38.18 -27.11
C ALA A 76 18.88 -39.18 -25.94
N SER A 77 17.83 -39.14 -25.12
CA SER A 77 17.63 -40.07 -24.00
C SER A 77 17.06 -41.41 -24.51
N PRO A 78 17.64 -42.58 -24.16
CA PRO A 78 17.06 -43.87 -24.50
C PRO A 78 15.79 -44.17 -23.67
N ASP A 79 14.79 -44.78 -24.30
CA ASP A 79 13.60 -45.29 -23.59
C ASP A 79 13.91 -46.59 -22.83
N GLU A 80 13.98 -46.52 -21.49
CA GLU A 80 13.93 -47.73 -20.64
C GLU A 80 12.50 -48.26 -20.53
N ASN A 81 12.03 -49.00 -21.55
CA ASN A 81 11.00 -50.03 -21.36
C ASN A 81 10.93 -51.05 -22.52
N GLY A 82 11.42 -52.27 -22.25
CA GLY A 82 11.10 -53.49 -22.98
C GLY A 82 10.98 -54.63 -21.97
N LYS A 83 10.23 -55.72 -22.19
CA LYS A 83 9.68 -56.33 -23.42
C LYS A 83 8.23 -56.84 -23.10
N THR A 84 7.43 -57.52 -23.92
CA THR A 84 7.65 -58.53 -24.99
C THR A 84 6.47 -58.61 -25.97
N GLY A 85 6.73 -58.90 -27.25
CA GLY A 85 5.69 -59.26 -28.23
C GLY A 85 6.26 -59.74 -29.58
N LEU A 86 6.17 -61.04 -29.85
CA LEU A 86 6.59 -61.72 -31.10
C LEU A 86 5.32 -62.06 -31.93
N ASN A 87 5.27 -62.19 -33.26
CA ASN A 87 6.23 -62.04 -34.38
C ASN A 87 5.38 -61.89 -35.70
N ASP A 88 5.82 -61.91 -36.97
CA ASP A 88 7.10 -62.22 -37.63
C ASP A 88 7.24 -61.56 -39.04
N THR A 89 8.35 -61.86 -39.74
CA THR A 89 8.62 -61.83 -41.20
C THR A 89 7.62 -61.23 -42.23
N THR A 90 8.09 -60.20 -42.96
CA THR A 90 8.31 -60.09 -44.44
C THR A 90 7.84 -61.20 -45.43
N PRO A 91 7.72 -60.95 -46.77
CA PRO A 91 7.56 -59.72 -47.58
C PRO A 91 6.56 -59.92 -48.78
N ILE A 92 6.84 -59.34 -49.99
CA ILE A 92 6.19 -59.51 -51.33
C ILE A 92 4.92 -58.63 -51.54
N VAL A 93 4.61 -57.95 -52.66
CA VAL A 93 5.28 -57.32 -53.84
C VAL A 93 4.14 -57.04 -54.86
N ASP A 94 4.12 -55.88 -55.53
CA ASP A 94 3.30 -55.53 -56.73
C ASP A 94 1.74 -55.58 -56.63
N ASN A 95 0.94 -54.87 -57.45
CA ASN A 95 1.13 -53.62 -58.20
C ASN A 95 -0.25 -52.96 -58.53
N THR A 96 -0.24 -51.72 -59.03
CA THR A 96 -1.27 -51.05 -59.88
C THR A 96 -2.78 -51.18 -59.57
N ALA A 97 -3.43 -50.04 -59.28
CA ALA A 97 -4.58 -49.53 -60.07
C ALA A 97 -4.92 -48.05 -59.77
N PHE A 98 -5.10 -47.25 -60.82
CA PHE A 98 -5.77 -45.92 -60.87
C PHE A 98 -7.19 -46.13 -61.50
N PRO A 99 -8.12 -45.13 -61.59
CA PRO A 99 -7.97 -43.68 -61.41
C PRO A 99 -9.06 -42.96 -60.56
N GLU A 100 -8.95 -41.62 -60.59
CA GLU A 100 -9.91 -40.50 -60.40
C GLU A 100 -11.43 -40.84 -60.43
N GLU A 101 -12.29 -40.14 -59.67
CA GLU A 101 -12.88 -38.85 -60.10
C GLU A 101 -13.34 -37.91 -58.94
N LYS A 102 -13.96 -36.77 -59.28
CA LYS A 102 -14.63 -35.81 -58.37
C LYS A 102 -16.13 -35.71 -58.71
N SER A 103 -16.95 -35.23 -57.76
CA SER A 103 -18.03 -34.27 -58.06
C SER A 103 -18.58 -33.57 -56.81
N ASP A 104 -19.03 -32.33 -57.01
CA ASP A 104 -19.83 -31.52 -56.07
C ASP A 104 -21.35 -31.71 -56.34
N VAL A 105 -22.21 -30.99 -55.61
CA VAL A 105 -23.54 -30.39 -55.97
C VAL A 105 -24.55 -30.42 -54.79
N GLU A 106 -25.42 -29.41 -54.73
CA GLU A 106 -26.52 -29.20 -53.77
C GLU A 106 -27.81 -30.02 -54.15
N GLU A 107 -29.10 -29.71 -53.92
CA GLU A 107 -29.85 -28.50 -53.50
C GLU A 107 -31.24 -28.93 -52.91
N GLU A 108 -32.32 -28.17 -53.18
CA GLU A 108 -33.76 -28.45 -52.96
C GLU A 108 -34.36 -28.50 -51.53
N GLU A 109 -34.82 -27.31 -51.12
CA GLU A 109 -36.15 -26.94 -50.58
C GLU A 109 -37.13 -27.99 -50.02
N LYS A 110 -37.88 -27.56 -48.98
CA LYS A 110 -39.34 -27.39 -49.17
C LYS A 110 -39.97 -26.27 -48.34
N THR A 111 -40.94 -25.58 -48.92
CA THR A 111 -41.78 -24.54 -48.30
C THR A 111 -42.97 -25.13 -47.53
N ASP A 112 -43.60 -24.32 -46.67
CA ASP A 112 -44.95 -23.80 -46.99
C ASP A 112 -45.39 -22.64 -46.07
N ASN A 113 -46.38 -21.88 -46.55
CA ASN A 113 -46.97 -20.68 -45.93
C ASN A 113 -47.91 -21.07 -44.74
N ILE A 114 -48.51 -20.19 -43.93
CA ILE A 114 -49.23 -18.91 -44.19
C ILE A 114 -49.19 -18.02 -42.93
N GLY A 115 -49.31 -16.70 -43.10
CA GLY A 115 -49.67 -15.75 -42.04
C GLY A 115 -50.63 -14.65 -42.54
N GLU A 116 -51.30 -13.99 -41.60
CA GLU A 116 -52.07 -12.72 -41.68
C GLU A 116 -52.02 -12.17 -40.23
N GLU A 117 -51.41 -11.03 -39.91
CA GLU A 117 -51.72 -9.61 -40.20
C GLU A 117 -52.74 -8.93 -39.26
N ASP A 118 -52.45 -7.66 -38.94
CA ASP A 118 -53.04 -6.85 -37.86
C ASP A 118 -54.45 -6.29 -38.16
N LEU A 119 -55.13 -5.72 -37.14
CA LEU A 119 -55.39 -4.26 -37.09
C LEU A 119 -56.17 -3.76 -35.84
N HIS A 120 -56.22 -2.42 -35.68
CA HIS A 120 -56.74 -1.65 -34.54
C HIS A 120 -58.26 -1.50 -34.44
N ASN A 121 -58.77 -1.33 -33.21
CA ASN A 121 -59.54 -0.17 -32.67
C ASN A 121 -60.15 -0.53 -31.30
N ASP A 122 -60.61 0.34 -30.39
CA ASP A 122 -60.53 1.78 -30.05
C ASP A 122 -61.71 2.03 -29.05
N LYS A 123 -61.68 3.12 -28.27
CA LYS A 123 -62.69 3.60 -27.27
C LYS A 123 -62.68 2.86 -25.92
N SER A 124 -62.58 3.49 -24.74
CA SER A 124 -63.17 4.74 -24.18
C SER A 124 -64.66 4.59 -23.82
N ILE A 125 -65.20 5.15 -22.71
CA ILE A 125 -65.01 6.52 -22.17
C ILE A 125 -65.55 6.65 -20.70
N LYS A 126 -65.08 7.65 -19.92
CA LYS A 126 -65.65 8.31 -18.69
C LYS A 126 -65.95 7.50 -17.40
N GLU A 127 -65.47 7.89 -16.22
CA GLU A 127 -65.77 9.10 -15.39
C GLU A 127 -67.23 9.23 -14.92
N GLN A 128 -67.42 9.43 -13.60
CA GLN A 128 -68.55 10.20 -13.07
C GLN A 128 -68.22 10.82 -11.70
N ASP A 129 -68.30 12.15 -11.60
CA ASP A 129 -68.13 12.91 -10.36
C ASP A 129 -69.42 12.94 -9.51
N LEU A 130 -69.28 13.23 -8.21
CA LEU A 130 -70.33 13.83 -7.38
C LEU A 130 -69.71 14.90 -6.47
N ASP A 131 -70.46 15.97 -6.23
CA ASP A 131 -69.89 17.32 -6.06
C ASP A 131 -70.70 18.22 -5.10
N ASN A 132 -70.03 19.27 -4.59
CA ASN A 132 -70.52 20.49 -3.90
C ASN A 132 -70.98 20.53 -2.41
N ASN A 133 -70.52 21.62 -1.76
CA ASN A 133 -71.13 22.44 -0.69
C ASN A 133 -71.24 21.91 0.78
N SER A 134 -71.08 22.75 1.83
CA SER A 134 -70.64 24.17 1.91
C SER A 134 -70.18 24.62 3.33
N ASP A 135 -69.41 25.71 3.35
CA ASP A 135 -68.92 26.63 4.41
C ASP A 135 -69.97 27.10 5.47
N PRO A 136 -69.65 27.75 6.64
CA PRO A 136 -68.36 28.02 7.37
C PRO A 136 -68.32 27.67 8.90
N SER A 137 -67.16 27.97 9.52
CA SER A 137 -66.93 28.56 10.88
C SER A 137 -66.62 27.71 12.14
N ILE A 138 -65.57 28.16 12.87
CA ILE A 138 -65.36 28.27 14.36
C ILE A 138 -65.65 26.99 15.21
N ASP A 139 -64.74 26.43 16.03
CA ASP A 139 -63.58 27.00 16.77
C ASP A 139 -62.44 25.97 17.05
N ASN A 140 -61.46 26.44 17.83
CA ASN A 140 -60.22 25.84 18.31
C ASN A 140 -60.20 24.42 18.92
N GLN A 141 -58.98 23.87 18.81
CA GLN A 141 -58.22 23.05 19.78
C GLN A 141 -58.13 21.52 19.66
N ILE A 142 -56.92 21.05 20.01
CA ILE A 142 -56.43 19.66 20.13
C ILE A 142 -56.48 18.83 18.84
N ASN A 143 -55.44 18.97 18.01
CA ASN A 143 -54.74 17.82 17.45
C ASN A 143 -53.27 18.16 17.17
N ASN A 144 -52.39 17.19 17.38
CA ASN A 144 -50.93 17.33 17.23
C ASN A 144 -50.48 16.77 15.87
N PRO A 145 -49.73 17.53 15.05
CA PRO A 145 -48.89 16.96 14.02
C PRO A 145 -47.40 17.08 14.37
N ALA A 146 -46.63 16.05 14.02
CA ALA A 146 -45.18 16.11 14.09
C ALA A 146 -44.64 17.03 12.97
N ASN A 147 -44.40 18.30 13.29
CA ASN A 147 -43.46 19.12 12.55
C ASN A 147 -42.04 18.64 12.94
N GLY A 148 -41.18 18.18 12.05
CA GLY A 148 -41.24 18.22 10.59
C GLY A 148 -39.80 18.36 10.11
N ILE A 149 -39.05 17.26 10.18
CA ILE A 149 -37.59 17.29 10.02
C ILE A 149 -37.27 17.76 8.60
N SER A 150 -36.48 18.83 8.51
CA SER A 150 -36.02 19.34 7.21
C SER A 150 -34.91 18.42 6.69
N HIS A 151 -35.25 17.54 5.74
CA HIS A 151 -34.28 16.80 4.91
C HIS A 151 -33.53 17.78 3.98
N ASN A 152 -32.67 18.60 4.58
CA ASN A 152 -31.80 19.55 3.88
C ASN A 152 -30.56 19.89 4.73
N GLN A 153 -30.05 18.92 5.51
CA GLN A 153 -28.73 19.02 6.13
C GLN A 153 -27.67 18.49 5.16
N LYS A 154 -26.64 19.31 4.93
CA LYS A 154 -25.52 19.00 4.04
C LYS A 154 -24.67 17.85 4.58
N LEU A 155 -23.92 17.22 3.70
CA LEU A 155 -22.82 16.34 4.05
C LEU A 155 -21.54 17.18 4.17
N GLU A 156 -20.86 17.11 5.32
CA GLU A 156 -19.52 17.69 5.51
C GLU A 156 -18.49 16.57 5.65
N VAL A 157 -17.37 16.67 4.91
CA VAL A 157 -16.23 15.75 4.96
C VAL A 157 -14.97 16.56 5.28
N HIS A 158 -14.52 16.50 6.53
CA HIS A 158 -13.34 17.19 7.03
C HIS A 158 -12.11 16.27 6.94
N PHE A 159 -11.18 16.57 6.04
CA PHE A 159 -9.84 15.98 6.02
C PHE A 159 -8.96 16.80 6.96
N ILE A 160 -8.79 16.31 8.19
CA ILE A 160 -8.16 17.05 9.29
C ILE A 160 -6.65 17.13 9.06
N ASP A 161 -6.06 18.31 9.25
CA ASP A 161 -4.60 18.49 9.20
C ASP A 161 -3.94 17.99 10.49
N VAL A 162 -3.74 16.66 10.52
CA VAL A 162 -2.91 15.90 11.49
C VAL A 162 -1.46 15.75 11.01
N GLY A 163 -1.00 16.60 10.08
CA GLY A 163 0.33 16.49 9.50
C GLY A 163 0.50 15.26 8.61
N GLN A 164 1.57 14.49 8.82
CA GLN A 164 1.87 13.28 8.05
C GLN A 164 1.08 12.09 8.61
N ALA A 165 -0.23 12.11 8.40
CA ALA A 165 -1.16 11.12 8.90
C ALA A 165 -2.56 11.32 8.28
N ASP A 166 -3.47 10.38 8.54
CA ASP A 166 -4.87 10.43 8.09
C ASP A 166 -5.84 10.59 9.26
N SER A 167 -6.76 11.54 9.15
CA SER A 167 -8.01 11.55 9.90
C SER A 167 -9.09 12.30 9.13
N VAL A 168 -10.24 11.63 8.93
CA VAL A 168 -11.36 12.16 8.15
C VAL A 168 -12.65 12.05 8.96
N LEU A 169 -13.23 13.20 9.31
CA LEU A 169 -14.52 13.28 9.99
C LEU A 169 -15.63 13.55 8.96
N VAL A 170 -16.62 12.68 8.91
CA VAL A 170 -17.81 12.78 8.04
C VAL A 170 -19.03 13.07 8.91
N ILE A 171 -19.80 14.10 8.56
CA ILE A 171 -21.01 14.53 9.29
C ILE A 171 -22.18 14.65 8.31
N GLN A 172 -23.34 14.07 8.64
CA GLN A 172 -24.60 14.36 7.96
C GLN A 172 -25.76 14.25 8.96
N GLY A 173 -26.53 15.33 9.11
CA GLY A 173 -27.53 15.43 10.18
C GLY A 173 -26.90 15.28 11.57
N ASP A 174 -27.59 14.57 12.46
CA ASP A 174 -27.08 14.20 13.78
C ASP A 174 -26.10 12.99 13.74
N SER A 175 -25.82 12.44 12.56
CA SER A 175 -24.95 11.26 12.36
C SER A 175 -23.52 11.63 12.01
N ALA A 176 -22.56 10.92 12.60
CA ALA A 176 -21.13 11.16 12.40
C ALA A 176 -20.30 9.88 12.28
N MET A 177 -19.30 9.90 11.41
CA MET A 177 -18.31 8.84 11.23
C MET A 177 -16.89 9.43 11.25
N LEU A 178 -15.97 8.77 11.94
CA LEU A 178 -14.54 9.03 11.83
C LEU A 178 -13.88 7.90 11.04
N ILE A 179 -13.07 8.24 10.03
CA ILE A 179 -12.16 7.32 9.34
C ILE A 179 -10.74 7.77 9.68
N ASP A 180 -10.01 6.94 10.43
CA ASP A 180 -8.68 7.20 10.99
C ASP A 180 -8.60 8.44 11.91
N ALA A 181 -7.60 8.45 12.78
CA ALA A 181 -7.51 9.32 13.95
C ALA A 181 -6.13 9.97 14.15
N GLY A 182 -5.30 10.01 13.11
CA GLY A 182 -3.97 10.58 13.14
C GLY A 182 -2.97 9.80 14.00
N ASN A 183 -1.79 10.39 14.22
CA ASN A 183 -0.74 9.83 15.09
C ASN A 183 -1.20 9.76 16.56
N ASN A 184 -0.49 9.01 17.41
CA ASN A 184 -0.71 9.03 18.87
C ASN A 184 -0.66 10.47 19.43
N ALA A 185 0.21 11.31 18.86
CA ALA A 185 0.35 12.72 19.21
C ALA A 185 -0.90 13.56 18.89
N ASP A 186 -1.66 13.20 17.85
CA ASP A 186 -2.83 13.94 17.38
C ASP A 186 -4.10 13.60 18.17
N SER A 187 -4.06 12.61 19.07
CA SER A 187 -5.14 12.26 20.00
C SER A 187 -5.86 13.48 20.60
N SER A 188 -5.11 14.49 21.03
CA SER A 188 -5.68 15.71 21.62
C SER A 188 -6.27 16.67 20.57
N LEU A 189 -5.72 16.70 19.35
CA LEU A 189 -6.21 17.51 18.23
C LEU A 189 -7.52 16.93 17.71
N VAL A 190 -7.54 15.66 17.32
CA VAL A 190 -8.70 14.97 16.75
C VAL A 190 -9.87 14.95 17.75
N THR A 191 -9.63 14.60 19.02
CA THR A 191 -10.71 14.62 20.03
C THR A 191 -11.21 16.03 20.39
N GLN A 192 -10.44 17.10 20.16
CA GLN A 192 -10.94 18.48 20.31
C GLN A 192 -11.61 18.99 19.03
N TYR A 193 -11.18 18.55 17.85
CA TYR A 193 -11.85 18.87 16.58
C TYR A 193 -13.27 18.31 16.54
N ILE A 194 -13.44 17.02 16.85
CA ILE A 194 -14.75 16.36 16.90
C ILE A 194 -15.68 17.07 17.92
N LYS A 195 -15.16 17.42 19.10
CA LYS A 195 -15.92 18.18 20.12
C LYS A 195 -16.29 19.60 19.66
N SER A 196 -15.44 20.27 18.88
CA SER A 196 -15.74 21.63 18.38
C SER A 196 -16.86 21.64 17.35
N LYS A 197 -17.09 20.52 16.65
CA LYS A 197 -18.26 20.26 15.80
C LYS A 197 -19.53 19.91 16.58
N GLY A 198 -19.52 19.94 17.92
CA GLY A 198 -20.65 19.60 18.78
C GLY A 198 -20.90 18.09 18.94
N ILE A 199 -20.05 17.24 18.36
CA ILE A 199 -20.26 15.79 18.30
C ILE A 199 -19.91 15.15 19.64
N SER A 200 -20.87 14.41 20.21
CA SER A 200 -20.72 13.59 21.41
C SER A 200 -20.69 12.08 21.13
N ARG A 201 -21.12 11.68 19.91
CA ARG A 201 -21.27 10.30 19.45
C ARG A 201 -20.76 10.16 18.02
N LEU A 202 -20.04 9.08 17.75
CA LEU A 202 -19.75 8.60 16.40
C LEU A 202 -20.55 7.32 16.17
N ASP A 203 -21.37 7.26 15.12
CA ASP A 203 -22.05 6.02 14.74
C ASP A 203 -21.05 4.97 14.24
N TYR A 204 -19.95 5.44 13.63
CA TYR A 204 -18.86 4.60 13.14
C TYR A 204 -17.49 5.22 13.47
N ALA A 205 -16.60 4.41 14.02
CA ALA A 205 -15.17 4.68 14.08
C ALA A 205 -14.46 3.62 13.23
N VAL A 206 -13.86 4.04 12.12
CA VAL A 206 -13.13 3.16 11.20
C VAL A 206 -11.64 3.36 11.41
N GLY A 207 -10.92 2.27 11.68
CA GLY A 207 -9.46 2.23 11.51
C GLY A 207 -9.16 1.48 10.23
N THR A 208 -8.63 2.15 9.21
CA THR A 208 -8.42 1.55 7.88
C THR A 208 -7.45 0.39 7.96
N HIS A 209 -6.31 0.58 8.61
CA HIS A 209 -5.28 -0.42 8.86
C HIS A 209 -4.46 -0.04 10.12
N PRO A 210 -3.66 -0.94 10.70
CA PRO A 210 -3.15 -0.76 12.07
C PRO A 210 -1.84 0.04 12.20
N HIS A 211 -1.51 0.92 11.23
CA HIS A 211 -0.37 1.83 11.34
C HIS A 211 -0.65 3.04 12.25
N GLU A 212 0.41 3.68 12.72
CA GLU A 212 0.36 4.63 13.84
C GLU A 212 -0.20 6.00 13.44
N ASP A 213 0.09 6.43 12.22
CA ASP A 213 -0.45 7.58 11.48
C ASP A 213 -1.95 7.43 11.11
N HIS A 214 -2.55 6.27 11.37
CA HIS A 214 -3.96 5.98 11.09
C HIS A 214 -4.78 5.68 12.35
N ILE A 215 -4.32 4.77 13.20
CA ILE A 215 -5.04 4.40 14.44
C ILE A 215 -4.45 5.02 15.72
N GLY A 216 -3.46 5.91 15.61
CA GLY A 216 -2.80 6.58 16.72
C GLY A 216 -3.74 7.26 17.70
N GLY A 217 -4.58 8.18 17.23
CA GLY A 217 -5.57 8.85 18.09
C GLY A 217 -6.83 8.02 18.40
N MET A 218 -6.95 6.78 17.91
CA MET A 218 -8.21 6.04 17.89
C MET A 218 -8.62 5.54 19.28
N ASP A 219 -7.67 5.21 20.16
CA ASP A 219 -7.97 4.83 21.54
C ASP A 219 -8.59 6.04 22.29
N ALA A 220 -8.02 7.23 22.11
CA ALA A 220 -8.49 8.47 22.72
C ALA A 220 -9.88 8.83 22.22
N VAL A 221 -10.16 8.68 20.92
CA VAL A 221 -11.50 8.82 20.32
C VAL A 221 -12.49 7.84 20.97
N ILE A 222 -12.16 6.55 21.00
CA ILE A 222 -13.04 5.51 21.57
C ILE A 222 -13.31 5.77 23.06
N ASN A 223 -12.32 6.25 23.81
CA ASN A 223 -12.48 6.61 25.21
C ASN A 223 -13.35 7.88 25.41
N ASN A 224 -13.32 8.86 24.50
CA ASN A 224 -13.97 10.17 24.66
C ASN A 224 -15.42 10.29 24.14
N PHE A 225 -15.83 9.53 23.13
CA PHE A 225 -17.15 9.66 22.48
C PHE A 225 -18.00 8.40 22.66
N ASP A 226 -19.33 8.50 22.58
CA ASP A 226 -20.15 7.31 22.36
C ASP A 226 -19.84 6.72 20.97
N ILE A 227 -19.75 5.39 20.85
CA ILE A 227 -19.34 4.72 19.60
C ILE A 227 -20.35 3.64 19.23
N GLY A 228 -21.03 3.80 18.09
CA GLY A 228 -22.01 2.83 17.58
C GLY A 228 -21.35 1.53 17.10
N LYS A 229 -20.36 1.64 16.20
CA LYS A 229 -19.59 0.53 15.65
C LYS A 229 -18.12 0.92 15.50
N VAL A 230 -17.22 -0.02 15.82
CA VAL A 230 -15.81 0.05 15.42
C VAL A 230 -15.62 -0.86 14.21
N ILE A 231 -15.09 -0.35 13.09
CA ILE A 231 -14.78 -1.13 11.89
C ILE A 231 -13.26 -1.16 11.71
N MET A 232 -12.67 -2.35 11.72
CA MET A 232 -11.22 -2.55 11.53
C MET A 232 -10.96 -3.88 10.81
N PRO A 233 -9.93 -3.97 9.95
CA PRO A 233 -9.58 -5.22 9.27
C PRO A 233 -9.10 -6.28 10.26
N LYS A 234 -9.19 -7.56 9.86
CA LYS A 234 -8.83 -8.72 10.69
C LYS A 234 -7.31 -9.01 10.67
N VAL A 235 -6.51 -7.97 10.86
CA VAL A 235 -5.04 -8.04 10.98
C VAL A 235 -4.61 -7.49 12.34
N ALA A 236 -3.49 -7.98 12.87
CA ALA A 236 -2.91 -7.52 14.12
C ALA A 236 -1.50 -6.97 13.88
N ALA A 237 -1.22 -5.79 14.42
CA ALA A 237 0.13 -5.24 14.48
C ALA A 237 0.73 -5.49 15.87
N ASN A 238 2.03 -5.81 15.93
CA ASN A 238 2.77 -5.95 17.19
C ASN A 238 3.32 -4.58 17.66
N THR A 239 2.43 -3.59 17.74
CA THR A 239 2.73 -2.18 18.07
C THR A 239 1.95 -1.73 19.29
N ARG A 240 2.51 -0.80 20.06
CA ARG A 240 1.83 -0.31 21.28
C ARG A 240 0.50 0.39 20.95
N THR A 241 0.46 1.15 19.86
CA THR A 241 -0.75 1.77 19.32
C THR A 241 -1.88 0.75 19.13
N PHE A 242 -1.59 -0.40 18.51
CA PHE A 242 -2.59 -1.44 18.28
C PHE A 242 -3.05 -2.09 19.59
N GLU A 243 -2.15 -2.30 20.56
CA GLU A 243 -2.54 -2.75 21.90
C GLU A 243 -3.50 -1.76 22.58
N ASP A 244 -3.20 -0.46 22.57
CA ASP A 244 -4.00 0.56 23.25
C ASP A 244 -5.38 0.74 22.62
N VAL A 245 -5.49 0.71 21.29
CA VAL A 245 -6.79 0.70 20.58
C VAL A 245 -7.62 -0.54 20.92
N VAL A 246 -7.03 -1.74 20.88
CA VAL A 246 -7.72 -2.99 21.25
C VAL A 246 -8.14 -2.97 22.73
N ASN A 247 -7.33 -2.39 23.62
CA ASN A 247 -7.68 -2.20 25.02
C ASN A 247 -8.83 -1.20 25.20
N ALA A 248 -8.86 -0.07 24.49
CA ALA A 248 -9.97 0.89 24.57
C ALA A 248 -11.30 0.27 24.10
N ILE A 249 -11.30 -0.45 22.97
CA ILE A 249 -12.46 -1.22 22.47
C ILE A 249 -12.98 -2.17 23.56
N LYS A 250 -12.08 -2.99 24.11
CA LYS A 250 -12.39 -4.00 25.14
C LYS A 250 -12.90 -3.37 26.44
N ASN A 251 -12.25 -2.32 26.92
CA ASN A 251 -12.60 -1.65 28.18
C ASN A 251 -13.98 -0.96 28.10
N LYS A 252 -14.38 -0.53 26.90
CA LYS A 252 -15.71 0.04 26.62
C LYS A 252 -16.78 -1.01 26.30
N GLY A 253 -16.44 -2.29 26.30
CA GLY A 253 -17.35 -3.39 25.96
C GLY A 253 -17.76 -3.46 24.48
N LEU A 254 -17.06 -2.72 23.61
CA LEU A 254 -17.30 -2.66 22.18
C LEU A 254 -16.81 -3.93 21.47
N LYS A 255 -17.22 -4.09 20.20
CA LYS A 255 -16.78 -5.19 19.33
C LYS A 255 -16.29 -4.62 18.01
N VAL A 256 -15.16 -5.14 17.52
CA VAL A 256 -14.72 -4.92 16.14
C VAL A 256 -15.73 -5.57 15.19
N THR A 257 -16.20 -4.80 14.23
CA THR A 257 -16.94 -5.27 13.05
C THR A 257 -15.92 -5.43 11.92
N THR A 258 -15.70 -6.65 11.46
CA THR A 258 -14.83 -6.89 10.30
C THR A 258 -15.43 -6.22 9.06
N PRO A 259 -14.66 -5.45 8.27
CA PRO A 259 -15.11 -4.95 6.97
C PRO A 259 -15.38 -6.14 6.03
N ILE A 260 -16.52 -6.10 5.32
CA ILE A 260 -16.90 -7.10 4.32
C ILE A 260 -17.31 -6.34 3.06
N PRO A 261 -16.60 -6.51 1.92
CA PRO A 261 -16.90 -5.81 0.67
C PRO A 261 -18.37 -5.89 0.25
N GLN A 262 -18.87 -4.79 -0.31
CA GLN A 262 -20.27 -4.54 -0.68
C GLN A 262 -21.28 -4.52 0.49
N THR A 263 -20.84 -4.56 1.74
CA THR A 263 -21.72 -4.20 2.87
C THR A 263 -21.96 -2.69 2.88
N GLU A 264 -23.22 -2.28 2.78
CA GLU A 264 -23.66 -0.88 2.90
C GLU A 264 -24.08 -0.54 4.34
N TYR A 265 -23.76 0.67 4.77
CA TYR A 265 -24.11 1.28 6.05
C TYR A 265 -24.75 2.65 5.83
N LYS A 266 -25.75 3.02 6.65
CA LYS A 266 -26.37 4.36 6.64
C LYS A 266 -25.65 5.31 7.61
N LEU A 267 -25.56 6.58 7.21
CA LEU A 267 -25.00 7.69 7.98
C LEU A 267 -25.92 8.89 7.76
N GLY A 268 -26.97 9.02 8.58
CA GLY A 268 -28.11 9.88 8.28
C GLY A 268 -28.76 9.49 6.94
N ASP A 269 -29.00 10.50 6.09
CA ASP A 269 -29.51 10.34 4.72
C ASP A 269 -28.44 9.82 3.73
N ALA A 270 -27.15 9.87 4.10
CA ALA A 270 -26.05 9.32 3.30
C ALA A 270 -25.89 7.80 3.51
N SER A 271 -25.14 7.14 2.63
CA SER A 271 -24.63 5.80 2.89
C SER A 271 -23.21 5.57 2.39
N PHE A 272 -22.54 4.59 3.00
CA PHE A 272 -21.23 4.16 2.57
C PHE A 272 -21.15 2.63 2.43
N ALA A 273 -20.39 2.18 1.44
CA ALA A 273 -20.14 0.77 1.16
C ALA A 273 -18.65 0.46 1.29
N ILE A 274 -18.35 -0.71 1.86
CA ILE A 274 -16.99 -1.26 1.91
C ILE A 274 -16.59 -1.74 0.51
N LEU A 275 -15.39 -1.37 0.07
CA LEU A 275 -14.79 -1.84 -1.20
C LEU A 275 -13.64 -2.83 -0.98
N ALA A 276 -12.89 -2.71 0.13
CA ALA A 276 -11.77 -3.59 0.49
C ALA A 276 -11.63 -3.67 2.04
N PRO A 277 -10.79 -4.57 2.61
CA PRO A 277 -9.95 -5.59 1.96
C PRO A 277 -10.74 -6.65 1.18
N ASN A 278 -10.13 -7.25 0.17
CA ASN A 278 -10.70 -8.27 -0.71
C ASN A 278 -10.06 -9.66 -0.60
N SER A 279 -8.96 -9.76 0.18
CA SER A 279 -8.28 -10.97 0.62
C SER A 279 -8.24 -11.01 2.16
N ASP A 280 -8.22 -12.20 2.75
CA ASP A 280 -7.95 -12.40 4.18
C ASP A 280 -6.46 -12.20 4.54
N GLN A 281 -5.56 -12.21 3.55
CA GLN A 281 -4.10 -12.17 3.73
C GLN A 281 -3.41 -11.29 2.68
N TYR A 282 -2.53 -10.41 3.16
CA TYR A 282 -1.59 -9.60 2.35
C TYR A 282 -0.18 -9.67 2.95
N ASP A 283 0.85 -9.47 2.10
CA ASP A 283 2.26 -9.45 2.48
C ASP A 283 2.69 -8.10 3.10
N ASP A 284 2.05 -7.02 2.66
CA ASP A 284 2.10 -5.70 3.28
C ASP A 284 0.87 -5.48 4.17
N ILE A 285 0.99 -4.57 5.14
CA ILE A 285 -0.07 -4.26 6.10
C ILE A 285 -0.96 -3.11 5.61
N ASN A 286 -0.47 -2.30 4.66
CA ASN A 286 -1.20 -1.23 3.98
C ASN A 286 -2.39 -1.74 3.17
N ASP A 287 -2.24 -2.87 2.46
CA ASP A 287 -3.29 -3.45 1.60
C ASP A 287 -4.54 -3.95 2.36
N TYR A 288 -4.44 -4.17 3.68
CA TYR A 288 -5.60 -4.43 4.55
C TYR A 288 -6.52 -3.21 4.72
N SER A 289 -6.13 -2.03 4.22
CA SER A 289 -6.88 -0.78 4.35
C SER A 289 -8.35 -0.93 3.96
N VAL A 290 -9.24 -0.50 4.85
CA VAL A 290 -10.68 -0.44 4.59
C VAL A 290 -10.98 0.67 3.58
N ILE A 291 -10.94 0.34 2.29
CA ILE A 291 -11.40 1.25 1.24
C ILE A 291 -12.91 1.40 1.36
N ILE A 292 -13.40 2.64 1.46
CA ILE A 292 -14.80 3.01 1.59
C ILE A 292 -15.24 3.89 0.42
N LYS A 293 -16.43 3.62 -0.14
CA LYS A 293 -17.16 4.58 -0.98
C LYS A 293 -18.36 5.14 -0.23
N LEU A 294 -18.40 6.45 -0.02
CA LEU A 294 -19.52 7.21 0.53
C LEU A 294 -20.34 7.85 -0.61
N THR A 295 -21.65 7.92 -0.45
CA THR A 295 -22.60 8.47 -1.42
C THR A 295 -23.68 9.29 -0.69
N PHE A 296 -24.00 10.48 -1.22
CA PHE A 296 -25.04 11.37 -0.73
C PHE A 296 -25.66 12.12 -1.91
N GLY A 297 -26.93 11.81 -2.22
CA GLY A 297 -27.56 12.23 -3.48
C GLY A 297 -26.78 11.70 -4.69
N ASP A 298 -26.51 12.59 -5.64
CA ASP A 298 -25.69 12.33 -6.83
C ASP A 298 -24.17 12.43 -6.55
N ASN A 299 -23.76 12.88 -5.36
CA ASN A 299 -22.35 13.09 -5.00
C ASN A 299 -21.74 11.89 -4.26
N SER A 300 -20.45 11.65 -4.50
CA SER A 300 -19.75 10.47 -4.03
C SER A 300 -18.26 10.68 -3.75
N PHE A 301 -17.75 9.99 -2.73
CA PHE A 301 -16.40 10.12 -2.21
C PHE A 301 -15.78 8.71 -2.06
N ILE A 302 -14.48 8.57 -2.32
CA ILE A 302 -13.72 7.37 -1.96
C ILE A 302 -12.59 7.70 -0.98
N PHE A 303 -12.50 6.88 0.06
CA PHE A 303 -11.44 6.87 1.06
C PHE A 303 -10.67 5.56 0.94
N THR A 304 -9.36 5.62 0.70
CA THR A 304 -8.55 4.42 0.46
C THR A 304 -7.80 3.90 1.68
N GLY A 305 -7.61 4.74 2.71
CA GLY A 305 -6.47 4.58 3.60
C GLY A 305 -5.18 4.51 2.76
N ASP A 306 -4.33 3.55 3.10
CA ASP A 306 -3.02 3.37 2.45
C ASP A 306 -3.00 2.18 1.49
N ALA A 307 -4.16 1.70 1.06
CA ALA A 307 -4.30 0.65 0.05
C ALA A 307 -3.35 0.86 -1.13
N GLU A 308 -2.52 -0.15 -1.42
CA GLU A 308 -1.51 -0.07 -2.47
C GLU A 308 -2.02 -0.74 -3.74
N ALA A 309 -1.14 -0.82 -4.74
CA ALA A 309 -1.43 -1.42 -6.03
C ALA A 309 -2.02 -2.85 -5.95
N VAL A 310 -1.84 -3.63 -4.88
CA VAL A 310 -2.47 -4.96 -4.75
C VAL A 310 -3.96 -4.79 -4.44
N SER A 311 -4.30 -4.12 -3.33
CA SER A 311 -5.68 -3.91 -2.89
C SER A 311 -6.49 -3.09 -3.92
N GLU A 312 -5.88 -2.09 -4.58
CA GLU A 312 -6.50 -1.38 -5.70
C GLU A 312 -6.83 -2.29 -6.89
N ASN A 313 -5.90 -3.15 -7.32
CA ASN A 313 -6.14 -4.06 -8.44
C ASN A 313 -7.16 -5.15 -8.07
N GLU A 314 -7.24 -5.57 -6.81
CA GLU A 314 -8.32 -6.44 -6.35
C GLU A 314 -9.68 -5.74 -6.47
N VAL A 315 -9.83 -4.49 -5.99
CA VAL A 315 -11.07 -3.70 -6.14
C VAL A 315 -11.48 -3.56 -7.60
N LEU A 316 -10.52 -3.30 -8.50
CA LEU A 316 -10.75 -3.26 -9.95
C LEU A 316 -11.24 -4.62 -10.49
N SER A 317 -10.63 -5.73 -10.04
CA SER A 317 -10.95 -7.09 -10.48
C SER A 317 -12.37 -7.54 -10.13
N LYS A 318 -12.92 -7.05 -9.01
CA LYS A 318 -14.31 -7.35 -8.59
C LYS A 318 -15.36 -6.62 -9.44
N GLY A 319 -14.97 -5.65 -10.25
CA GLY A 319 -15.89 -4.89 -11.12
C GLY A 319 -16.79 -3.89 -10.39
N TYR A 320 -16.50 -3.53 -9.13
CA TYR A 320 -17.31 -2.63 -8.32
C TYR A 320 -17.50 -1.23 -8.96
N ASN A 321 -18.64 -0.57 -8.68
CA ASN A 321 -18.90 0.80 -9.13
C ASN A 321 -18.13 1.83 -8.28
N ILE A 322 -16.83 1.92 -8.52
CA ILE A 322 -15.93 2.82 -7.80
C ILE A 322 -15.83 4.23 -8.40
N LYS A 323 -16.71 4.63 -9.33
CA LYS A 323 -16.73 6.04 -9.77
C LYS A 323 -17.01 6.94 -8.55
N ALA A 324 -16.22 8.00 -8.35
CA ALA A 324 -16.44 8.98 -7.30
C ALA A 324 -16.17 10.40 -7.82
N ASP A 325 -16.68 11.42 -7.15
CA ASP A 325 -16.42 12.84 -7.47
C ASP A 325 -15.19 13.35 -6.74
N VAL A 326 -14.94 12.84 -5.53
CA VAL A 326 -13.76 13.14 -4.69
C VAL A 326 -13.01 11.86 -4.35
N LEU A 327 -11.69 11.86 -4.54
CA LEU A 327 -10.79 10.80 -4.09
C LEU A 327 -9.89 11.32 -2.97
N LYS A 328 -9.90 10.66 -1.80
CA LYS A 328 -8.76 10.72 -0.88
C LYS A 328 -7.62 9.91 -1.52
N VAL A 329 -6.52 10.58 -1.82
CA VAL A 329 -5.30 9.95 -2.38
C VAL A 329 -4.69 9.04 -1.32
N GLY A 330 -4.38 7.81 -1.73
CA GLY A 330 -3.88 6.77 -0.83
C GLY A 330 -2.42 6.94 -0.44
N HIS A 331 -2.07 6.47 0.77
CA HIS A 331 -0.70 6.45 1.28
C HIS A 331 -0.03 7.83 1.21
N HIS A 332 -0.82 8.87 1.54
CA HIS A 332 -0.46 10.29 1.47
C HIS A 332 0.11 10.75 0.11
N GLY A 333 -0.12 10.01 -0.98
CA GLY A 333 0.53 10.20 -2.27
C GLY A 333 1.85 9.44 -2.45
N SER A 334 1.98 8.25 -1.85
CA SER A 334 3.04 7.28 -2.19
C SER A 334 2.95 6.85 -3.66
N SER A 335 4.10 6.54 -4.25
CA SER A 335 4.21 5.90 -5.58
C SER A 335 3.66 4.46 -5.62
N SER A 336 3.46 3.81 -4.47
CA SER A 336 2.85 2.48 -4.36
C SER A 336 1.32 2.47 -4.47
N SER A 337 0.66 3.62 -4.34
CA SER A 337 -0.80 3.79 -4.32
C SER A 337 -1.28 4.75 -5.43
N THR A 338 -2.60 4.88 -5.59
CA THR A 338 -3.25 5.73 -6.61
C THR A 338 -2.80 5.35 -8.03
N THR A 339 -2.86 4.06 -8.36
CA THR A 339 -2.38 3.56 -9.65
C THR A 339 -3.17 4.17 -10.82
N SER A 340 -2.51 4.34 -11.97
CA SER A 340 -3.14 4.97 -13.14
C SER A 340 -4.38 4.23 -13.68
N ASN A 341 -4.60 2.96 -13.32
CA ASN A 341 -5.83 2.22 -13.65
C ASN A 341 -6.93 2.49 -12.63
N PHE A 342 -6.60 2.52 -11.34
CA PHE A 342 -7.54 2.83 -10.27
C PHE A 342 -8.07 4.26 -10.41
N LEU A 343 -7.19 5.25 -10.53
CA LEU A 343 -7.57 6.66 -10.71
C LEU A 343 -8.52 6.86 -11.91
N LYS A 344 -8.25 6.20 -13.04
CA LYS A 344 -9.10 6.26 -14.24
C LYS A 344 -10.47 5.60 -14.07
N LYS A 345 -10.57 4.57 -13.24
CA LYS A 345 -11.84 3.91 -12.93
C LYS A 345 -12.65 4.66 -11.88
N VAL A 346 -11.99 5.36 -10.96
CA VAL A 346 -12.62 6.30 -10.03
C VAL A 346 -13.09 7.57 -10.76
N SER A 347 -12.31 8.08 -11.70
CA SER A 347 -12.62 9.27 -12.52
C SER A 347 -13.04 10.51 -11.69
N PRO A 348 -12.27 10.90 -10.64
CA PRO A 348 -12.64 11.99 -9.76
C PRO A 348 -12.50 13.37 -10.40
N LEU A 349 -13.31 14.33 -9.93
CA LEU A 349 -13.14 15.75 -10.24
C LEU A 349 -12.12 16.40 -9.29
N TYR A 350 -12.09 15.93 -8.03
CA TYR A 350 -11.24 16.44 -6.97
C TYR A 350 -10.42 15.34 -6.30
N ALA A 351 -9.19 15.66 -5.93
CA ALA A 351 -8.34 14.81 -5.12
C ALA A 351 -7.93 15.55 -3.84
N VAL A 352 -8.05 14.89 -2.70
CA VAL A 352 -7.54 15.40 -1.42
C VAL A 352 -6.38 14.53 -0.96
N ILE A 353 -5.26 15.16 -0.60
CA ILE A 353 -4.09 14.51 -0.03
C ILE A 353 -3.93 14.99 1.41
N SER A 354 -4.20 14.11 2.37
CA SER A 354 -3.74 14.32 3.75
C SER A 354 -2.28 13.92 3.79
N VAL A 355 -1.42 14.88 4.10
CA VAL A 355 0.04 14.79 4.01
C VAL A 355 0.67 15.87 4.88
N GLY A 356 1.85 15.58 5.45
CA GLY A 356 2.55 16.48 6.34
C GLY A 356 3.46 17.44 5.59
N LYS A 357 3.51 18.70 6.06
CA LYS A 357 4.49 19.65 5.54
C LYS A 357 5.91 19.18 5.85
N ASP A 358 6.80 19.29 4.87
CA ASP A 358 8.22 18.95 4.99
C ASP A 358 8.44 17.50 5.50
N ASN A 359 7.53 16.58 5.15
CA ASN A 359 7.56 15.20 5.61
C ASN A 359 8.77 14.40 5.11
N ASN A 360 9.09 13.35 5.85
CA ASN A 360 10.30 12.56 5.66
C ASN A 360 10.22 11.52 4.52
N TYR A 361 9.05 11.30 3.93
CA TYR A 361 8.81 10.32 2.87
C TYR A 361 8.91 10.95 1.46
N GLY A 362 8.95 12.28 1.36
CA GLY A 362 8.87 12.97 0.07
C GLY A 362 7.45 12.96 -0.53
N HIS A 363 6.43 12.72 0.30
CA HIS A 363 5.04 12.66 -0.13
C HIS A 363 4.46 14.08 -0.32
N PRO A 364 3.49 14.30 -1.23
CA PRO A 364 3.09 13.36 -2.28
C PRO A 364 4.19 13.28 -3.35
N HIS A 365 4.46 12.08 -3.85
CA HIS A 365 5.45 11.86 -4.90
C HIS A 365 5.07 12.63 -6.18
N GLN A 366 6.06 13.27 -6.81
CA GLN A 366 5.83 14.11 -8.00
C GLN A 366 5.15 13.35 -9.14
N GLU A 367 5.37 12.04 -9.28
CA GLU A 367 4.69 11.24 -10.30
C GLU A 367 3.19 11.03 -10.01
N VAL A 368 2.77 11.00 -8.75
CA VAL A 368 1.34 10.98 -8.36
C VAL A 368 0.70 12.34 -8.64
N LEU A 369 1.41 13.45 -8.38
CA LEU A 369 0.95 14.79 -8.76
C LEU A 369 0.80 14.93 -10.29
N ASN A 370 1.80 14.51 -11.06
CA ASN A 370 1.77 14.53 -12.52
C ASN A 370 0.66 13.62 -13.09
N LEU A 371 0.37 12.50 -12.41
CA LEU A 371 -0.73 11.60 -12.77
C LEU A 371 -2.09 12.28 -12.56
N LEU A 372 -2.31 12.91 -11.41
CA LEU A 372 -3.54 13.65 -11.09
C LEU A 372 -3.76 14.83 -12.06
N GLU A 373 -2.71 15.61 -12.34
CA GLU A 373 -2.73 16.71 -13.32
C GLU A 373 -3.11 16.19 -14.72
N ARG A 374 -2.50 15.09 -15.18
CA ARG A 374 -2.74 14.49 -16.51
C ARG A 374 -4.17 14.00 -16.69
N GLU A 375 -4.80 13.46 -15.64
CA GLU A 375 -6.22 13.08 -15.67
C GLU A 375 -7.16 14.27 -15.38
N ASN A 376 -6.65 15.50 -15.26
CA ASN A 376 -7.36 16.77 -15.04
C ASN A 376 -8.06 16.88 -13.65
N VAL A 377 -7.52 16.22 -12.64
CA VAL A 377 -8.08 16.19 -11.28
C VAL A 377 -7.63 17.43 -10.48
N SER A 378 -8.57 18.14 -9.84
CA SER A 378 -8.26 19.29 -9.00
C SER A 378 -7.73 18.85 -7.62
N VAL A 379 -6.46 19.12 -7.33
CA VAL A 379 -5.79 18.64 -6.11
C VAL A 379 -5.83 19.67 -4.97
N TYR A 380 -6.17 19.20 -3.76
CA TYR A 380 -6.01 19.92 -2.50
C TYR A 380 -5.13 19.11 -1.54
N ARG A 381 -4.30 19.78 -0.74
CA ARG A 381 -3.37 19.15 0.22
C ARG A 381 -3.47 19.77 1.61
N THR A 382 -3.44 18.96 2.67
CA THR A 382 -3.52 19.48 4.04
C THR A 382 -2.32 20.35 4.43
N ASP A 383 -1.11 20.01 3.97
CA ASP A 383 0.10 20.81 4.25
C ASP A 383 0.10 22.21 3.62
N GLU A 384 -0.67 22.40 2.54
CA GLU A 384 -0.88 23.69 1.89
C GLU A 384 -2.13 24.43 2.40
N LYS A 385 -3.19 23.70 2.76
CA LYS A 385 -4.53 24.27 3.02
C LYS A 385 -4.97 24.24 4.48
N GLY A 386 -4.30 23.51 5.37
CA GLY A 386 -4.84 23.16 6.67
C GLY A 386 -5.91 22.08 6.54
N THR A 387 -6.86 22.04 7.47
CA THR A 387 -8.01 21.12 7.39
C THR A 387 -8.87 21.47 6.18
N ILE A 388 -9.05 20.52 5.27
CA ILE A 388 -9.88 20.68 4.05
C ILE A 388 -11.29 20.19 4.36
N ILE A 389 -12.30 20.99 4.05
CA ILE A 389 -13.70 20.65 4.30
C ILE A 389 -14.43 20.60 2.97
N ALA A 390 -14.81 19.41 2.51
CA ALA A 390 -15.70 19.24 1.37
C ALA A 390 -17.16 19.25 1.84
N ILE A 391 -17.96 20.17 1.32
CA ILE A 391 -19.36 20.40 1.70
C ILE A 391 -20.25 20.10 0.50
N SER A 392 -21.12 19.08 0.63
CA SER A 392 -22.04 18.65 -0.42
C SER A 392 -23.50 18.93 -0.07
N ASP A 393 -24.25 19.46 -1.04
CA ASP A 393 -25.72 19.62 -0.97
C ASP A 393 -26.50 18.41 -1.55
N GLY A 394 -25.80 17.32 -1.85
CA GLY A 394 -26.35 16.14 -2.53
C GLY A 394 -26.34 16.24 -4.06
N SER A 395 -26.01 17.41 -4.63
CA SER A 395 -25.86 17.61 -6.08
C SER A 395 -24.52 18.26 -6.45
N LYS A 396 -24.01 19.17 -5.61
CA LYS A 396 -22.77 19.92 -5.81
C LYS A 396 -21.88 19.80 -4.58
N ILE A 397 -20.58 19.77 -4.84
CA ILE A 397 -19.52 19.82 -3.84
C ILE A 397 -18.85 21.19 -3.89
N SER A 398 -18.63 21.77 -2.71
CA SER A 398 -17.90 23.01 -2.46
C SER A 398 -16.80 22.76 -1.42
N PHE A 399 -15.79 23.63 -1.34
CA PHE A 399 -14.63 23.41 -0.46
C PHE A 399 -14.34 24.64 0.41
N GLU A 400 -14.13 24.41 1.70
CA GLU A 400 -13.63 25.38 2.68
C GLU A 400 -12.30 24.87 3.28
N PHE A 401 -11.51 25.79 3.85
CA PHE A 401 -10.14 25.50 4.33
C PHE A 401 -9.90 26.18 5.69
N ASP A 402 -9.52 25.39 6.70
CA ASP A 402 -9.27 25.85 8.07
C ASP A 402 -7.79 25.65 8.45
N GLN A 403 -7.03 26.75 8.49
CA GLN A 403 -5.62 26.79 8.92
C GLN A 403 -5.46 27.03 10.44
N ILE A 404 -6.56 27.32 11.14
CA ILE A 404 -6.58 27.89 12.50
C ILE A 404 -6.72 26.79 13.55
N PHE A 405 -7.32 25.63 13.23
CA PHE A 405 -7.44 24.49 14.15
C PHE A 405 -6.13 23.71 14.36
N LYS A 406 -5.03 24.42 14.64
CA LYS A 406 -3.83 23.84 15.26
C LYS A 406 -3.83 24.24 16.73
N LEU A 407 -3.88 23.24 17.61
CA LEU A 407 -3.83 23.47 19.05
C LEU A 407 -2.59 24.29 19.40
N ALA A 408 -2.78 25.40 20.11
CA ALA A 408 -1.67 26.11 20.72
C ALA A 408 -0.91 25.12 21.64
N PRO A 409 0.43 25.02 21.55
CA PRO A 409 1.17 23.94 22.18
C PRO A 409 0.94 23.94 23.68
N THR A 410 0.47 22.80 24.19
CA THR A 410 0.22 22.59 25.62
C THR A 410 1.50 22.89 26.39
N PRO A 411 1.50 23.79 27.40
CA PRO A 411 2.72 24.15 28.09
C PRO A 411 3.28 22.92 28.80
N VAL A 412 4.50 22.53 28.44
CA VAL A 412 5.24 21.43 29.08
C VAL A 412 5.25 21.67 30.60
N PRO A 413 4.78 20.73 31.43
CA PRO A 413 4.73 20.93 32.87
C PRO A 413 6.13 21.23 33.43
N THR A 414 6.31 22.45 33.93
CA THR A 414 7.56 22.87 34.56
C THR A 414 7.76 22.10 35.87
N ASP A 415 8.90 21.42 35.96
CA ASP A 415 9.18 20.45 37.02
C ASP A 415 9.09 21.07 38.43
N LYS A 416 8.25 20.49 39.29
CA LYS A 416 7.98 20.99 40.64
C LYS A 416 8.74 20.20 41.70
N THR A 417 10.01 20.56 41.86
CA THR A 417 10.73 20.61 43.14
C THR A 417 10.50 19.45 44.11
N SER A 418 11.31 18.39 44.01
CA SER A 418 11.47 17.40 45.08
C SER A 418 12.45 17.91 46.16
N PRO A 419 12.21 17.69 47.48
CA PRO A 419 12.92 18.39 48.56
C PRO A 419 14.31 17.82 48.91
N THR A 420 15.18 18.70 49.42
CA THR A 420 16.57 18.41 49.81
C THR A 420 16.69 17.75 51.20
N PRO A 421 17.48 16.68 51.37
CA PRO A 421 17.88 16.17 52.69
C PRO A 421 18.98 17.03 53.34
N LYS A 422 18.90 17.25 54.67
CA LYS A 422 20.02 17.83 55.45
C LYS A 422 21.13 16.78 55.70
N PRO A 423 22.39 17.18 55.96
CA PRO A 423 23.53 16.27 56.02
C PRO A 423 23.77 15.67 57.40
N THR A 424 24.38 14.48 57.42
CA THR A 424 25.00 13.85 58.60
C THR A 424 26.47 13.56 58.29
N SER A 425 27.39 13.97 59.17
CA SER A 425 28.83 13.93 58.93
C SER A 425 29.53 12.77 59.65
N VAL A 426 30.25 11.91 58.91
CA VAL A 426 31.27 10.99 59.48
C VAL A 426 32.52 10.97 58.58
N THR A 427 33.66 10.78 59.23
CA THR A 427 35.06 10.99 58.81
C THR A 427 35.54 10.25 57.53
N THR A 428 36.48 10.89 56.82
CA THR A 428 37.37 10.23 55.83
C THR A 428 38.52 9.48 56.51
N PRO A 429 39.26 8.61 55.80
CA PRO A 429 40.58 9.07 55.35
C PRO A 429 41.03 8.59 53.93
N LYS A 430 41.19 9.57 53.04
CA LYS A 430 42.32 9.78 52.11
C LYS A 430 43.02 8.56 51.46
N SER A 431 42.72 8.32 50.18
CA SER A 431 43.73 7.98 49.15
C SER A 431 43.33 8.55 47.78
N SER A 432 44.31 8.71 46.88
CA SER A 432 44.21 9.38 45.56
C SER A 432 45.54 9.15 44.79
N PRO A 433 45.64 9.31 43.45
CA PRO A 433 44.62 9.70 42.47
C PRO A 433 44.48 8.75 41.26
N SER A 434 43.38 8.90 40.52
CA SER A 434 43.41 8.94 39.05
C SER A 434 42.19 9.72 38.57
N ALA A 435 42.31 10.47 37.47
CA ALA A 435 41.24 11.33 36.96
C ALA A 435 40.69 10.79 35.64
N GLU A 436 39.39 10.51 35.60
CA GLU A 436 38.65 10.19 34.38
C GLU A 436 37.64 11.32 34.10
N PRO A 437 37.63 11.92 32.89
CA PRO A 437 36.83 13.12 32.63
C PRO A 437 35.36 12.78 32.39
N THR A 438 34.46 13.38 33.18
CA THR A 438 33.02 13.33 32.95
C THR A 438 32.67 13.97 31.59
N PRO A 439 31.91 13.30 30.71
CA PRO A 439 31.46 13.91 29.46
C PRO A 439 30.42 15.02 29.73
N SER A 440 30.72 16.22 29.22
CA SER A 440 29.79 17.36 29.16
C SER A 440 28.65 17.15 28.16
N PRO A 441 27.54 17.93 28.22
CA PRO A 441 26.32 17.66 27.46
C PRO A 441 26.52 17.64 25.94
N THR A 442 25.81 16.72 25.29
CA THR A 442 25.88 16.48 23.84
C THR A 442 25.31 17.66 23.06
N GLN A 443 26.20 18.43 22.44
CA GLN A 443 25.84 19.42 21.43
C GLN A 443 25.38 18.72 20.13
N PRO A 444 24.38 19.23 19.40
CA PRO A 444 23.98 18.64 18.11
C PRO A 444 25.15 18.55 17.12
N ALA A 445 25.29 17.39 16.48
CA ALA A 445 26.39 17.13 15.56
C ALA A 445 26.12 17.75 14.18
N THR A 446 27.16 18.32 13.55
CA THR A 446 27.04 18.80 12.17
C THR A 446 26.89 17.63 11.19
N SER A 447 25.87 17.75 10.34
CA SER A 447 25.55 16.88 9.22
C SER A 447 26.79 16.54 8.36
N GLY A 448 27.06 15.26 8.13
CA GLY A 448 28.20 14.76 7.33
C GLY A 448 29.26 13.93 8.09
N ASN A 449 29.16 13.79 9.42
CA ASN A 449 30.15 13.04 10.22
C ASN A 449 29.92 11.51 10.29
N VAL A 450 28.72 11.03 9.95
CA VAL A 450 28.38 9.59 9.85
C VAL A 450 27.98 9.29 8.41
N ILE A 451 28.55 8.23 7.85
CA ILE A 451 28.37 7.84 6.43
C ILE A 451 28.09 6.34 6.28
N ILE A 452 27.52 5.95 5.13
CA ILE A 452 27.44 4.55 4.71
C ILE A 452 28.82 4.12 4.19
N GLU A 453 29.51 3.26 4.94
CA GLU A 453 30.81 2.73 4.53
C GLU A 453 30.65 1.57 3.54
N LYS A 454 29.63 0.73 3.70
CA LYS A 454 29.35 -0.42 2.83
C LYS A 454 27.86 -0.73 2.77
N VAL A 455 27.40 -1.14 1.60
CA VAL A 455 26.14 -1.87 1.38
C VAL A 455 26.50 -3.27 0.89
N ASP A 456 25.94 -4.32 1.48
CA ASP A 456 26.07 -5.70 1.01
C ASP A 456 24.69 -6.28 0.73
N LEU A 457 24.26 -6.16 -0.53
CA LEU A 457 22.93 -6.55 -1.00
C LEU A 457 22.68 -8.06 -0.83
N ALA A 458 23.69 -8.89 -1.12
CA ALA A 458 23.61 -10.34 -0.97
C ALA A 458 23.82 -10.80 0.47
N GLY A 459 24.58 -10.02 1.24
CA GLY A 459 24.77 -10.22 2.67
C GLY A 459 23.67 -9.64 3.57
N GLU A 460 22.65 -8.98 3.01
CA GLU A 460 21.58 -8.28 3.75
C GLU A 460 22.11 -7.34 4.86
N LEU A 461 23.20 -6.62 4.58
CA LEU A 461 23.95 -5.91 5.62
C LEU A 461 24.48 -4.54 5.15
N VAL A 462 24.06 -3.47 5.84
CA VAL A 462 24.64 -2.14 5.69
C VAL A 462 25.62 -1.86 6.84
N THR A 463 26.77 -1.26 6.52
CA THR A 463 27.74 -0.78 7.51
C THR A 463 27.80 0.75 7.46
N ILE A 464 27.44 1.41 8.56
CA ILE A 464 27.68 2.85 8.75
C ILE A 464 28.95 3.08 9.57
N LYS A 465 29.55 4.26 9.43
CA LYS A 465 30.75 4.68 10.15
C LYS A 465 30.67 6.12 10.61
N ASN A 466 30.91 6.35 11.89
CA ASN A 466 31.20 7.67 12.43
C ASN A 466 32.68 7.98 12.21
N SER A 467 32.97 8.99 11.39
CA SER A 467 34.34 9.40 11.05
C SER A 467 34.85 10.56 11.92
N SER A 468 34.04 11.06 12.85
CA SER A 468 34.45 12.06 13.84
C SER A 468 35.03 11.41 15.10
N SER A 469 35.71 12.18 15.94
CA SER A 469 36.17 11.74 17.27
C SER A 469 35.10 11.81 18.36
N LYS A 470 33.91 12.35 18.08
CA LYS A 470 32.80 12.48 19.04
C LYS A 470 31.82 11.32 18.91
N ASN A 471 31.21 10.90 20.02
CA ASN A 471 30.05 10.01 19.98
C ASN A 471 28.86 10.78 19.40
N ILE A 472 28.07 10.12 18.53
CA ILE A 472 26.90 10.71 17.88
C ILE A 472 25.68 9.85 18.22
N SER A 473 24.62 10.46 18.76
CA SER A 473 23.33 9.80 18.89
C SER A 473 22.66 9.72 17.52
N LEU A 474 22.07 8.56 17.22
CA LEU A 474 21.31 8.32 16.00
C LEU A 474 19.79 8.46 16.23
N LYS A 475 19.35 9.04 17.36
CA LYS A 475 17.94 9.36 17.61
C LYS A 475 17.35 10.17 16.44
N GLY A 476 16.27 9.67 15.84
CA GLY A 476 15.59 10.29 14.71
C GLY A 476 16.30 10.16 13.36
N TRP A 477 17.46 9.49 13.28
CA TRP A 477 18.09 9.17 12.00
C TRP A 477 17.35 8.01 11.32
N ARG A 478 17.46 7.92 9.99
CA ARG A 478 16.96 6.76 9.23
C ARG A 478 17.93 6.27 8.16
N LEU A 479 17.91 4.97 7.91
CA LEU A 479 18.51 4.29 6.76
C LEU A 479 17.38 3.83 5.84
N VAL A 480 17.56 3.92 4.52
CA VAL A 480 16.52 3.68 3.51
C VAL A 480 17.06 2.76 2.41
N SER A 481 16.26 1.79 1.95
CA SER A 481 16.43 1.11 0.65
C SER A 481 15.67 1.93 -0.40
N VAL A 482 16.37 2.36 -1.45
CA VAL A 482 15.78 3.26 -2.46
C VAL A 482 14.94 2.49 -3.49
N GLU A 483 15.36 1.29 -3.90
CA GLU A 483 14.59 0.49 -4.88
C GLU A 483 13.41 -0.26 -4.22
N GLY A 484 13.50 -0.55 -2.91
CA GLY A 484 12.43 -1.18 -2.13
C GLY A 484 11.53 -0.19 -1.37
N ASN A 485 11.93 1.08 -1.25
CA ASN A 485 11.27 2.13 -0.47
C ASN A 485 11.11 1.83 1.05
N GLN A 486 11.78 0.81 1.60
CA GLN A 486 11.68 0.53 3.04
C GLN A 486 12.60 1.45 3.87
N VAL A 487 12.12 1.82 5.06
CA VAL A 487 12.83 2.67 6.02
C VAL A 487 13.18 1.91 7.31
N TYR A 488 14.39 2.15 7.83
CA TYR A 488 14.85 1.77 9.16
C TYR A 488 15.08 3.02 10.00
N TYR A 489 14.29 3.20 11.05
CA TYR A 489 14.54 4.22 12.07
C TYR A 489 15.51 3.68 13.12
N PHE A 490 16.57 4.43 13.42
CA PHE A 490 17.52 4.05 14.45
C PHE A 490 16.88 4.22 15.85
N PRO A 491 17.06 3.27 16.78
CA PRO A 491 16.51 3.38 18.13
C PRO A 491 16.97 4.66 18.85
N ASP A 492 16.07 5.24 19.66
CA ASP A 492 16.32 6.46 20.44
C ASP A 492 17.57 6.41 21.33
N SER A 493 17.91 5.22 21.84
CA SER A 493 19.09 4.93 22.66
C SER A 493 20.36 4.67 21.85
N CYS A 494 20.28 4.66 20.52
CA CYS A 494 21.40 4.31 19.65
C CYS A 494 22.45 5.43 19.62
N ILE A 495 23.70 5.07 19.91
CA ILE A 495 24.86 5.98 19.90
C ILE A 495 26.02 5.30 19.18
N ILE A 496 26.44 5.86 18.04
CA ILE A 496 27.64 5.41 17.34
C ILE A 496 28.87 6.16 17.88
N LYS A 497 29.80 5.42 18.47
CA LYS A 497 31.01 5.98 19.09
C LYS A 497 31.94 6.64 18.07
N GLY A 498 32.76 7.59 18.51
CA GLY A 498 33.78 8.23 17.66
C GLY A 498 34.68 7.21 16.96
N GLY A 499 35.00 7.45 15.70
CA GLY A 499 35.82 6.60 14.82
C GLY A 499 35.24 5.20 14.52
N SER A 500 34.08 4.85 15.08
CA SER A 500 33.57 3.48 15.13
C SER A 500 32.61 3.18 13.98
N LYS A 501 32.37 1.88 13.76
CA LYS A 501 31.40 1.36 12.79
C LYS A 501 30.19 0.78 13.52
N MET A 502 29.10 0.61 12.78
CA MET A 502 27.90 -0.09 13.22
C MET A 502 27.24 -0.74 12.01
N THR A 503 26.70 -1.95 12.18
CA THR A 503 26.08 -2.74 11.13
C THR A 503 24.57 -2.89 11.37
N ILE A 504 23.79 -2.76 10.29
CA ILE A 504 22.34 -2.89 10.27
C ILE A 504 22.00 -4.07 9.36
N ALA A 505 21.37 -5.09 9.91
CA ALA A 505 21.12 -6.36 9.25
C ALA A 505 19.63 -6.59 8.96
N SER A 506 19.31 -7.04 7.74
CA SER A 506 18.01 -7.53 7.33
C SER A 506 18.05 -9.06 7.06
N GLY A 507 16.98 -9.65 6.52
CA GLY A 507 16.92 -11.06 6.14
C GLY A 507 17.41 -12.02 7.23
N LYS A 508 18.29 -12.96 6.85
CA LYS A 508 18.96 -13.91 7.76
C LYS A 508 20.35 -13.46 8.24
N ALA A 509 20.71 -12.19 8.04
CA ALA A 509 21.99 -11.65 8.47
C ALA A 509 21.94 -11.22 9.95
N GLU A 510 23.09 -11.24 10.60
CA GLU A 510 23.27 -10.72 11.96
C GLU A 510 24.22 -9.52 11.94
N GLY A 511 24.00 -8.57 12.85
CA GLY A 511 24.74 -7.31 12.95
C GLY A 511 24.50 -6.62 14.29
N ASP A 512 25.12 -5.44 14.48
CA ASP A 512 24.99 -4.65 15.71
C ASP A 512 23.55 -4.19 15.96
N LEU A 513 22.78 -4.01 14.88
CA LEU A 513 21.35 -3.71 14.87
C LEU A 513 20.62 -4.62 13.88
N LYS A 514 19.40 -5.03 14.22
CA LYS A 514 18.48 -5.77 13.35
C LYS A 514 17.41 -4.82 12.82
N TRP A 515 17.20 -4.84 11.50
CA TRP A 515 16.09 -4.16 10.82
C TRP A 515 14.87 -5.07 10.78
N THR A 516 15.00 -6.23 10.14
CA THR A 516 13.90 -7.19 9.96
C THR A 516 14.45 -8.58 9.62
N ASN A 517 13.58 -9.59 9.69
CA ASN A 517 13.84 -10.95 9.21
C ASN A 517 13.42 -11.16 7.73
N LYS A 518 12.67 -10.22 7.13
CA LYS A 518 12.43 -10.18 5.67
C LYS A 518 13.70 -9.70 4.95
N TYR A 519 13.93 -10.18 3.72
CA TYR A 519 14.98 -9.62 2.86
C TYR A 519 14.55 -8.23 2.39
N ILE A 520 15.47 -7.26 2.38
CA ILE A 520 15.21 -5.86 1.98
C ILE A 520 15.87 -5.54 0.64
N TRP A 521 17.10 -6.02 0.39
CA TRP A 521 17.95 -5.41 -0.62
C TRP A 521 17.81 -6.04 -2.00
N ASN A 522 17.54 -5.21 -3.01
CA ASN A 522 17.46 -5.68 -4.39
C ASN A 522 18.84 -6.12 -4.91
N ASN A 523 19.06 -7.43 -4.95
CA ASN A 523 20.31 -8.08 -5.37
C ASN A 523 20.74 -7.80 -6.83
N LYS A 524 19.91 -7.14 -7.65
CA LYS A 524 20.26 -6.68 -9.00
C LYS A 524 20.91 -5.28 -9.00
N GLY A 525 20.85 -4.59 -7.88
CA GLY A 525 21.19 -3.18 -7.68
C GLY A 525 20.13 -2.56 -6.78
N ASP A 526 20.58 -1.96 -5.69
CA ASP A 526 19.80 -1.13 -4.76
C ASP A 526 20.76 -0.06 -4.21
N LEU A 527 20.23 1.07 -3.79
CA LEU A 527 21.00 2.15 -3.20
C LEU A 527 20.54 2.33 -1.75
N ALA A 528 21.50 2.49 -0.86
CA ALA A 528 21.22 2.81 0.54
C ALA A 528 21.36 4.31 0.77
N GLU A 529 20.39 4.92 1.46
CA GLU A 529 20.45 6.33 1.87
C GLU A 529 20.35 6.49 3.38
N LEU A 530 21.21 7.33 3.95
CA LEU A 530 21.28 7.64 5.38
C LEU A 530 20.93 9.12 5.58
N TYR A 531 19.94 9.37 6.41
CA TYR A 531 19.43 10.70 6.75
C TYR A 531 19.69 11.02 8.22
N ASP A 532 20.10 12.25 8.51
CA ASP A 532 20.25 12.74 9.88
C ASP A 532 18.91 13.11 10.54
N SER A 533 18.94 13.39 11.84
CA SER A 533 17.76 13.67 12.68
C SER A 533 16.90 14.86 12.24
N ASN A 534 17.34 15.64 11.24
CA ASN A 534 16.59 16.76 10.67
C ASN A 534 16.02 16.43 9.28
N GLY A 535 15.99 15.14 8.90
CA GLY A 535 15.52 14.69 7.58
C GLY A 535 16.48 14.99 6.44
N LYS A 536 17.72 15.41 6.71
CA LYS A 536 18.71 15.74 5.68
C LYS A 536 19.53 14.51 5.28
N LEU A 537 19.62 14.23 3.98
CA LEU A 537 20.51 13.20 3.42
C LEU A 537 21.98 13.51 3.75
N VAL A 538 22.66 12.57 4.41
CA VAL A 538 24.09 12.67 4.78
C VAL A 538 24.98 11.68 4.04
N SER A 539 24.43 10.59 3.50
CA SER A 539 25.18 9.61 2.72
C SER A 539 24.27 8.79 1.82
N ARG A 540 24.70 8.55 0.58
CA ARG A 540 24.07 7.64 -0.39
C ARG A 540 25.15 6.70 -0.93
N LYS A 541 24.86 5.40 -1.10
CA LYS A 541 25.84 4.41 -1.57
C LYS A 541 25.23 3.25 -2.34
#